data_AF-A0A1X7IAK4-F1
#
_entry.id   AF-A0A1X7IAK4-F1
#
_cell.length_a   1.000
_cell.length_b   1.000
_cell.length_c   1.000
_cell.angle_alpha   90.00
_cell.angle_beta   90.00
_cell.angle_gamma   90.00
#
_symmetry.space_group_name_H-M   'P 1'
#
loop_
_entity.id
_entity.type
_entity.pdbx_description
1 polymer ?
#
loop_
_entity_poly.entity_id
_entity_poly.type
_entity_poly.pdbx_seq_one_letter_code
_entity_poly.pdbx_strand_id
1 'polypeptide(L)'
;MSFGSAETPSDPTAMAPDDVDSTRVAQILQERPGDNGGAALVLFTSDDPLDMQALAPKAEELGGPLIPNEDMTAAMVPVEVASEGLTDNVDKINELRADAAADLPDGVTAQVTGPAAIEGDLSGVFSGANLLLLAVTGIIVAVLLIVTYRSPVLWILPLLVIGIADRVAATTYTWALDALGAVWNESTAGILSVLVFGAGTNYALLLISRYRDELHRHEDRFAAMAQAWGPTVKTIFASAVTVILGVACLLLSAVPTTRGLGLASMFGIGIAFLFAVFVLPGVLLFFGRWIFWPKIPRVGTDVNHRFWDRIGNVVRSKPVMLSVVAMIFLAIASVGALQIRTGLTQAEQFIETPESIAAAEVLEEKFPDQQATPAIIATQEPERVTAVLEDEGASVIPQEPAGDWDILQVSGGTTEELRSSLEGTDALVGGEEAELHDTEQSAAEDRTLIFPVILLVLLIALMILLRSILAPVIMTATVLITNIAALGLGWWISTGILGFSSFDALTPLYSFVFLVALGIDYSIFLITRAREEARVVGTQEGVLRSLSSTGGVITSAGILLAAVFAALGVLPLVVLAQVGIVIFIGVLLDTLIVRTILIPAVVQLLGEKFWWPGKVKPKKQAGDEQVVATAASEL
;
A
#
# COMPACT_ATOMS: atom_id res chain seq x y z
N MET A 1 -30.30 13.35 0.66
CA MET A 1 -28.92 13.09 0.22
C MET A 1 -28.27 12.28 1.32
N SER A 2 -28.16 10.96 1.12
CA SER A 2 -27.36 10.11 2.00
C SER A 2 -25.91 10.55 1.85
N PHE A 3 -25.20 10.80 2.95
CA PHE A 3 -23.75 11.02 2.94
C PHE A 3 -23.04 9.67 2.75
N GLY A 4 -23.26 9.02 1.60
CA GLY A 4 -22.59 7.80 1.18
C GLY A 4 -21.36 8.08 0.34
N SER A 5 -20.45 7.11 0.25
CA SER A 5 -19.38 7.10 -0.76
C SER A 5 -19.98 7.20 -2.17
N ALA A 6 -19.23 7.75 -3.12
CA ALA A 6 -19.58 7.54 -4.53
C ALA A 6 -19.54 6.03 -4.85
N GLU A 7 -20.37 5.61 -5.80
CA GLU A 7 -20.29 4.27 -6.36
C GLU A 7 -18.94 4.11 -7.08
N THR A 8 -18.34 2.92 -6.96
CA THR A 8 -17.09 2.62 -7.67
C THR A 8 -17.34 2.79 -9.18
N PRO A 9 -16.51 3.54 -9.91
CA PRO A 9 -16.63 3.60 -11.36
C PRO A 9 -16.55 2.19 -11.93
N SER A 10 -17.57 1.76 -12.67
CA SER A 10 -17.55 0.50 -13.41
C SER A 10 -16.67 0.69 -14.65
N ASP A 11 -15.36 0.53 -14.47
CA ASP A 11 -14.40 0.56 -15.55
C ASP A 11 -13.58 -0.74 -15.53
N PRO A 12 -13.91 -1.73 -16.37
CA PRO A 12 -13.16 -2.99 -16.42
C PRO A 12 -11.72 -2.77 -16.91
N THR A 13 -11.37 -1.60 -17.45
CA THR A 13 -9.98 -1.25 -17.83
C THR A 13 -9.21 -0.52 -16.73
N ALA A 14 -9.80 -0.33 -15.56
CA ALA A 14 -9.23 0.39 -14.42
C ALA A 14 -7.84 -0.10 -13.99
N MET A 15 -7.62 -1.41 -14.12
CA MET A 15 -6.40 -2.08 -13.64
C MET A 15 -5.35 -2.23 -14.75
N ALA A 16 -5.74 -2.01 -16.01
CA ALA A 16 -4.86 -2.13 -17.15
C ALA A 16 -4.26 -0.77 -17.57
N PRO A 17 -3.08 -0.74 -18.21
CA PRO A 17 -2.43 0.50 -18.65
C PRO A 17 -3.20 1.23 -19.77
N ASP A 18 -3.18 2.56 -19.81
CA ASP A 18 -3.98 3.35 -20.79
C ASP A 18 -3.67 3.04 -22.27
N ASP A 19 -2.41 2.76 -22.62
CA ASP A 19 -1.88 2.74 -24.00
C ASP A 19 -1.46 1.33 -24.48
N VAL A 20 -2.13 0.27 -24.02
CA VAL A 20 -1.83 -1.12 -24.42
C VAL A 20 -2.98 -1.82 -25.16
N ASP A 21 -2.64 -2.86 -25.92
CA ASP A 21 -3.58 -3.64 -26.72
C ASP A 21 -4.71 -4.22 -25.87
N SER A 22 -4.41 -4.78 -24.70
CA SER A 22 -5.41 -5.41 -23.82
C SER A 22 -6.50 -4.43 -23.38
N THR A 23 -6.09 -3.24 -22.93
CA THR A 23 -6.99 -2.13 -22.60
C THR A 23 -7.84 -1.70 -23.79
N ARG A 24 -7.25 -1.65 -24.99
CA ARG A 24 -7.99 -1.27 -26.20
C ARG A 24 -9.03 -2.32 -26.57
N VAL A 25 -8.71 -3.60 -26.46
CA VAL A 25 -9.65 -4.71 -26.66
C VAL A 25 -10.79 -4.62 -25.65
N ALA A 26 -10.49 -4.44 -24.37
CA ALA A 26 -11.51 -4.29 -23.33
C ALA A 26 -12.43 -3.08 -23.55
N GLN A 27 -11.90 -1.94 -24.03
CA GLN A 27 -12.72 -0.79 -24.44
C GLN A 27 -13.63 -1.10 -25.63
N ILE A 28 -13.14 -1.83 -26.63
CA ILE A 28 -13.93 -2.24 -27.80
C ILE A 28 -15.10 -3.14 -27.35
N LEU A 29 -14.84 -4.08 -26.43
CA LEU A 29 -15.88 -4.97 -25.91
C LEU A 29 -16.97 -4.22 -25.14
N GLN A 30 -16.63 -3.15 -24.41
CA GLN A 30 -17.63 -2.30 -23.73
C GLN A 30 -18.60 -1.58 -24.69
N GLU A 31 -18.22 -1.37 -25.96
CA GLU A 31 -19.10 -0.74 -26.95
C GLU A 31 -20.24 -1.67 -27.40
N ARG A 32 -20.19 -2.97 -27.04
CA ARG A 32 -21.23 -3.95 -27.36
C ARG A 32 -22.52 -3.66 -26.58
N PRO A 33 -23.66 -3.41 -27.26
CA PRO A 33 -24.94 -3.20 -26.58
C PRO A 33 -25.48 -4.50 -25.99
N GLY A 34 -25.70 -4.52 -24.67
CA GLY A 34 -26.30 -5.65 -23.94
C GLY A 34 -25.34 -6.46 -23.07
N ASP A 35 -24.04 -6.19 -23.17
CA ASP A 35 -22.96 -6.96 -22.51
C ASP A 35 -22.62 -6.41 -21.11
N ASN A 36 -23.66 -6.08 -20.33
CA ASN A 36 -23.50 -5.67 -18.92
C ASN A 36 -23.38 -6.88 -17.97
N GLY A 37 -23.23 -8.09 -18.51
CA GLY A 37 -23.11 -9.32 -17.75
C GLY A 37 -21.76 -9.98 -17.99
N GLY A 38 -21.17 -10.52 -16.92
CA GLY A 38 -19.96 -11.32 -17.06
C GLY A 38 -20.33 -12.76 -17.44
N ALA A 39 -19.49 -13.40 -18.25
CA ALA A 39 -19.62 -14.83 -18.52
C ALA A 39 -19.17 -15.65 -17.29
N ALA A 40 -19.98 -16.62 -16.88
CA ALA A 40 -19.63 -17.66 -15.93
C ALA A 40 -19.76 -19.04 -16.57
N LEU A 41 -18.99 -19.99 -16.07
CA LEU A 41 -19.03 -21.39 -16.48
C LEU A 41 -19.32 -22.24 -15.25
N VAL A 42 -20.42 -23.00 -15.29
CA VAL A 42 -20.71 -24.02 -14.28
C VAL A 42 -20.14 -25.34 -14.78
N LEU A 43 -19.22 -25.92 -14.02
CA LEU A 43 -18.56 -27.18 -14.32
C LEU A 43 -19.11 -28.29 -13.42
N PHE A 44 -19.65 -29.34 -14.03
CA PHE A 44 -20.03 -30.59 -13.37
C PHE A 44 -18.95 -31.64 -13.59
N THR A 45 -18.50 -32.29 -12.53
CA THR A 45 -17.46 -33.34 -12.56
C THR A 45 -17.88 -34.56 -11.76
N SER A 46 -17.40 -35.74 -12.19
CA SER A 46 -17.61 -37.02 -11.52
C SER A 46 -16.48 -38.00 -11.87
N ASP A 47 -16.20 -38.95 -10.98
CA ASP A 47 -15.27 -40.06 -11.24
C ASP A 47 -15.88 -41.08 -12.22
N ASP A 48 -17.21 -41.23 -12.20
CA ASP A 48 -17.98 -42.07 -13.11
C ASP A 48 -18.61 -41.24 -14.25
N PRO A 49 -18.93 -41.83 -15.42
CA PRO A 49 -19.60 -41.13 -16.51
C PRO A 49 -20.91 -40.47 -16.06
N LEU A 50 -21.06 -39.19 -16.39
CA LEU A 50 -22.20 -38.36 -16.03
C LEU A 50 -23.47 -38.79 -16.78
N ASP A 51 -24.60 -38.83 -16.06
CA ASP A 51 -25.92 -38.99 -16.67
C ASP A 51 -26.44 -37.64 -17.17
N MET A 52 -26.23 -37.39 -18.46
CA MET A 52 -26.64 -36.14 -19.11
C MET A 52 -28.16 -35.92 -19.07
N GLN A 53 -28.98 -36.97 -18.99
CA GLN A 53 -30.43 -36.81 -18.88
C GLN A 53 -30.83 -36.34 -17.48
N ALA A 54 -30.09 -36.76 -16.46
CA ALA A 54 -30.29 -36.28 -15.10
C ALA A 54 -29.83 -34.82 -14.92
N LEU A 55 -28.78 -34.40 -15.63
CA LEU A 55 -28.24 -33.03 -15.56
C LEU A 55 -28.89 -32.02 -16.51
N ALA A 56 -29.55 -32.46 -17.59
CA ALA A 56 -30.18 -31.56 -18.57
C ALA A 56 -31.22 -30.60 -17.95
N PRO A 57 -32.12 -31.02 -17.05
CA PRO A 57 -33.03 -30.09 -16.38
C PRO A 57 -32.30 -29.03 -15.55
N LYS A 58 -31.14 -29.40 -14.98
CA LYS A 58 -30.33 -28.49 -14.17
C LYS A 58 -29.63 -27.44 -15.02
N ALA A 59 -29.10 -27.84 -16.17
CA ALA A 59 -28.52 -26.90 -17.13
C ALA A 59 -29.56 -25.89 -17.65
N GLU A 60 -30.79 -26.35 -17.92
CA GLU A 60 -31.90 -25.47 -18.33
C GLU A 60 -32.31 -24.50 -17.22
N GLU A 61 -32.32 -24.94 -15.95
CA GLU A 61 -32.55 -24.07 -14.79
C GLU A 61 -31.47 -22.98 -14.65
N LEU A 62 -30.20 -23.35 -14.86
CA LEU A 62 -29.07 -22.42 -14.82
C LEU A 62 -29.02 -21.47 -16.03
N GLY A 63 -29.84 -21.72 -17.07
CA GLY A 63 -29.99 -20.82 -18.22
C GLY A 63 -29.00 -21.06 -19.36
N GLY A 64 -28.34 -22.22 -19.42
CA GLY A 64 -27.32 -22.52 -20.44
C GLY A 64 -27.39 -23.94 -21.02
N PRO A 65 -26.77 -24.19 -22.18
CA PRO A 65 -26.68 -25.54 -22.75
C PRO A 65 -25.70 -26.43 -21.97
N LEU A 66 -26.02 -27.72 -21.81
CA LEU A 66 -25.11 -28.72 -21.24
C LEU A 66 -24.13 -29.23 -22.31
N ILE A 67 -22.84 -28.99 -22.10
CA ILE A 67 -21.76 -29.36 -23.04
C ILE A 67 -20.85 -30.40 -22.39
N PRO A 68 -20.89 -31.68 -22.80
CA PRO A 68 -20.07 -32.73 -22.20
C PRO A 68 -18.64 -32.75 -22.77
N ASN A 69 -17.70 -33.27 -21.99
CA ASN A 69 -16.35 -33.59 -22.49
C ASN A 69 -16.32 -34.93 -23.23
N GLU A 70 -15.21 -35.23 -23.92
CA GLU A 70 -15.07 -36.45 -24.72
C GLU A 70 -15.27 -37.74 -23.90
N ASP A 71 -14.80 -37.75 -22.65
CA ASP A 71 -14.87 -38.90 -21.75
C ASP A 71 -16.20 -39.00 -20.97
N MET A 72 -17.11 -38.04 -21.15
CA MET A 72 -18.38 -37.92 -20.40
C MET A 72 -18.22 -37.89 -18.87
N THR A 73 -17.02 -37.57 -18.36
CA THR A 73 -16.73 -37.44 -16.92
C THR A 73 -16.87 -36.01 -16.42
N ALA A 74 -16.98 -35.04 -17.35
CA ALA A 74 -17.23 -33.64 -17.05
C ALA A 74 -18.25 -33.06 -18.05
N ALA A 75 -19.00 -32.06 -17.60
CA ALA A 75 -19.88 -31.27 -18.45
C ALA A 75 -19.87 -29.81 -17.99
N MET A 76 -19.88 -28.86 -18.92
CA MET A 76 -19.93 -27.43 -18.63
C MET A 76 -21.26 -26.81 -19.09
N VAL A 77 -21.68 -25.75 -18.40
CA VAL A 77 -22.83 -24.92 -18.74
C VAL A 77 -22.39 -23.45 -18.73
N PRO A 78 -22.32 -22.77 -19.88
CA PRO A 78 -22.07 -21.35 -19.93
C PRO A 78 -23.32 -20.58 -19.49
N VAL A 79 -23.14 -19.64 -18.58
CA VAL A 79 -24.20 -18.84 -17.95
C VAL A 79 -23.82 -17.37 -18.02
N GLU A 80 -24.76 -16.52 -18.45
CA GLU A 80 -24.59 -15.07 -18.40
C GLU A 80 -24.99 -14.54 -17.02
N VAL A 81 -24.08 -13.82 -16.37
CA VAL A 81 -24.32 -13.18 -15.07
C VAL A 81 -24.45 -11.68 -15.27
N ALA A 82 -25.67 -11.21 -15.54
CA ALA A 82 -25.95 -9.78 -15.60
C ALA A 82 -25.80 -9.17 -14.19
N SER A 83 -24.88 -8.22 -13.98
CA SER A 83 -24.71 -7.55 -12.67
C SER A 83 -24.71 -6.03 -12.82
N GLU A 84 -25.34 -5.31 -11.90
CA GLU A 84 -25.37 -3.84 -11.90
C GLU A 84 -24.25 -3.21 -11.05
N GLY A 85 -23.36 -4.04 -10.49
CA GLY A 85 -22.18 -3.63 -9.74
C GLY A 85 -21.49 -4.77 -8.99
N LEU A 86 -20.30 -4.49 -8.43
CA LEU A 86 -19.42 -5.51 -7.84
C LEU A 86 -20.07 -6.29 -6.67
N THR A 87 -20.83 -5.64 -5.79
CA THR A 87 -21.51 -6.35 -4.68
C THR A 87 -22.67 -7.21 -5.18
N ASP A 88 -23.39 -6.75 -6.19
CA ASP A 88 -24.45 -7.53 -6.84
C ASP A 88 -23.85 -8.73 -7.59
N ASN A 89 -22.67 -8.59 -8.21
CA ASN A 89 -21.93 -9.71 -8.79
C ASN A 89 -21.56 -10.77 -7.73
N VAL A 90 -21.02 -10.35 -6.58
CA VAL A 90 -20.69 -11.28 -5.47
C VAL A 90 -21.93 -12.08 -5.05
N ASP A 91 -23.06 -11.43 -4.85
CA ASP A 91 -24.29 -12.08 -4.41
C ASP A 91 -24.81 -13.05 -5.50
N LYS A 92 -24.78 -12.65 -6.77
CA LYS A 92 -25.20 -13.48 -7.91
C LYS A 92 -24.33 -14.70 -8.13
N ILE A 93 -23.01 -14.58 -7.99
CA ILE A 93 -22.10 -15.73 -8.09
C ILE A 93 -22.31 -16.71 -6.93
N ASN A 94 -22.57 -16.21 -5.72
CA ASN A 94 -22.91 -17.07 -4.58
C ASN A 94 -24.25 -17.78 -4.76
N GLU A 95 -25.25 -17.11 -5.33
CA GLU A 95 -26.53 -17.71 -5.71
C GLU A 95 -26.32 -18.79 -6.79
N LEU A 96 -25.57 -18.48 -7.85
CA LEU A 96 -25.24 -19.41 -8.92
C LEU A 96 -24.53 -20.67 -8.40
N ARG A 97 -23.58 -20.53 -7.47
CA ARG A 97 -22.92 -21.66 -6.80
C ARG A 97 -23.89 -22.50 -5.99
N ALA A 98 -24.74 -21.86 -5.21
CA ALA A 98 -25.73 -22.55 -4.39
C ALA A 98 -26.74 -23.31 -5.25
N ASP A 99 -27.21 -22.69 -6.32
CA ASP A 99 -28.13 -23.29 -7.28
C ASP A 99 -27.46 -24.42 -8.02
N ALA A 100 -26.24 -24.24 -8.54
CA ALA A 100 -25.48 -25.30 -9.23
C ALA A 100 -25.24 -26.52 -8.34
N ALA A 101 -25.00 -26.33 -7.04
CA ALA A 101 -24.77 -27.41 -6.08
C ALA A 101 -26.07 -28.09 -5.58
N ALA A 102 -27.23 -27.50 -5.81
CA ALA A 102 -28.50 -28.01 -5.32
C ALA A 102 -29.05 -29.16 -6.18
N ASP A 103 -29.60 -30.19 -5.51
CA ASP A 103 -30.30 -31.33 -6.12
C ASP A 103 -29.47 -32.12 -7.15
N LEU A 104 -28.15 -32.18 -6.96
CA LEU A 104 -27.24 -32.96 -7.80
C LEU A 104 -27.36 -34.48 -7.59
N PRO A 105 -27.15 -35.30 -8.64
CA PRO A 105 -27.00 -36.75 -8.50
C PRO A 105 -25.82 -37.13 -7.58
N ASP A 106 -25.94 -38.27 -6.89
CA ASP A 106 -24.87 -38.78 -6.01
C ASP A 106 -23.54 -38.95 -6.78
N GLY A 107 -22.47 -38.35 -6.25
CA GLY A 107 -21.12 -38.43 -6.84
C GLY A 107 -20.78 -37.32 -7.84
N VAL A 108 -21.72 -36.43 -8.16
CA VAL A 108 -21.47 -35.26 -9.02
C VAL A 108 -21.13 -34.05 -8.16
N THR A 109 -20.05 -33.36 -8.50
CA THR A 109 -19.67 -32.06 -7.92
C THR A 109 -19.90 -30.95 -8.93
N ALA A 110 -20.43 -29.82 -8.48
CA ALA A 110 -20.56 -28.60 -9.29
C ALA A 110 -19.62 -27.53 -8.75
N GLN A 111 -18.97 -26.81 -9.66
CA GLN A 111 -18.11 -25.66 -9.35
C GLN A 111 -18.35 -24.55 -10.37
N VAL A 112 -18.10 -23.29 -10.00
CA VAL A 112 -18.34 -22.14 -10.88
C VAL A 112 -17.04 -21.38 -11.16
N THR A 113 -16.70 -21.19 -12.43
CA THR A 113 -15.53 -20.45 -12.93
C THR A 113 -15.91 -19.43 -14.01
N GLY A 114 -14.92 -18.85 -14.69
CA GLY A 114 -15.05 -17.82 -15.70
C GLY A 114 -14.87 -16.40 -15.14
N PRO A 115 -14.75 -15.38 -16.01
CA PRO A 115 -14.42 -14.02 -15.62
C PRO A 115 -15.33 -13.44 -14.53
N ALA A 116 -16.65 -13.67 -14.64
CA ALA A 116 -17.62 -13.17 -13.65
C ALA A 116 -17.41 -13.77 -12.25
N ALA A 117 -17.08 -15.07 -12.19
CA ALA A 117 -16.87 -15.78 -10.94
C ALA A 117 -15.54 -15.39 -10.28
N ILE A 118 -14.50 -15.17 -11.07
CA ILE A 118 -13.18 -14.72 -10.60
C ILE A 118 -13.27 -13.29 -10.07
N GLU A 119 -13.93 -12.39 -10.80
CA GLU A 119 -14.21 -11.02 -10.35
C GLU A 119 -15.08 -11.02 -9.08
N GLY A 120 -16.08 -11.91 -9.02
CA GLY A 120 -16.91 -12.13 -7.84
C GLY A 120 -16.11 -12.57 -6.62
N ASP A 121 -15.15 -13.49 -6.78
CA ASP A 121 -14.27 -13.91 -5.69
C ASP A 121 -13.31 -12.81 -5.26
N LEU A 122 -12.71 -12.09 -6.21
CA LEU A 122 -11.83 -10.95 -5.93
C LEU A 122 -12.57 -9.84 -5.16
N SER A 123 -13.79 -9.51 -5.58
CA SER A 123 -14.65 -8.53 -4.91
C SER A 123 -15.13 -9.04 -3.55
N GLY A 124 -15.46 -10.32 -3.45
CA GLY A 124 -15.89 -10.99 -2.22
C GLY A 124 -14.84 -10.91 -1.13
N VAL A 125 -13.55 -10.98 -1.47
CA VAL A 125 -12.43 -10.78 -0.55
C VAL A 125 -12.47 -9.39 0.13
N PHE A 126 -12.93 -8.36 -0.58
CA PHE A 126 -13.08 -7.02 -0.03
C PHE A 126 -14.45 -6.76 0.63
N SER A 127 -15.44 -7.61 0.37
CA SER A 127 -16.75 -7.52 1.02
C SER A 127 -16.63 -7.77 2.52
N GLY A 128 -17.02 -6.78 3.34
CA GLY A 128 -16.87 -6.84 4.81
C GLY A 128 -15.44 -6.66 5.34
N ALA A 129 -14.42 -6.76 4.49
CA ALA A 129 -13.01 -6.58 4.83
C ALA A 129 -12.67 -5.22 5.45
N ASN A 130 -13.35 -4.16 5.00
CA ASN A 130 -13.12 -2.81 5.53
C ASN A 130 -13.36 -2.71 7.04
N LEU A 131 -14.34 -3.46 7.57
CA LEU A 131 -14.60 -3.50 9.01
C LEU A 131 -13.54 -4.34 9.74
N LEU A 132 -13.16 -5.48 9.16
CA LEU A 132 -12.12 -6.36 9.70
C LEU A 132 -10.77 -5.64 9.78
N LEU A 133 -10.34 -5.00 8.69
CA LEU A 133 -9.11 -4.20 8.62
C LEU A 133 -9.12 -3.09 9.67
N LEU A 134 -10.21 -2.31 9.75
CA LEU A 134 -10.34 -1.25 10.74
C LEU A 134 -10.25 -1.81 12.17
N ALA A 135 -10.92 -2.93 12.45
CA ALA A 135 -10.93 -3.55 13.76
C ALA A 135 -9.54 -4.07 14.15
N VAL A 136 -8.87 -4.82 13.28
CA VAL A 136 -7.52 -5.36 13.53
C VAL A 136 -6.52 -4.23 13.70
N THR A 137 -6.53 -3.25 12.79
CA THR A 137 -5.65 -2.09 12.84
C THR A 137 -5.88 -1.28 14.12
N GLY A 138 -7.16 -1.07 14.50
CA GLY A 138 -7.55 -0.41 15.73
C GLY A 138 -7.08 -1.13 16.98
N ILE A 139 -7.19 -2.46 17.03
CA ILE A 139 -6.70 -3.29 18.14
C ILE A 139 -5.18 -3.20 18.26
N ILE A 140 -4.45 -3.35 17.14
CA ILE A 140 -2.99 -3.25 17.10
C ILE A 140 -2.53 -1.91 17.68
N VAL A 141 -3.12 -0.81 17.21
CA VAL A 141 -2.77 0.52 17.68
C VAL A 141 -3.21 0.74 19.13
N ALA A 142 -4.39 0.27 19.53
CA ALA A 142 -4.84 0.35 20.92
C ALA A 142 -3.81 -0.30 21.86
N VAL A 143 -3.39 -1.53 21.56
CA VAL A 143 -2.38 -2.27 22.32
C VAL A 143 -1.06 -1.50 22.36
N LEU A 144 -0.57 -1.01 21.22
CA LEU A 144 0.69 -0.28 21.16
C LEU A 144 0.66 1.06 21.89
N LEU A 145 -0.47 1.79 21.84
CA LEU A 145 -0.65 3.03 22.59
C LEU A 145 -0.73 2.77 24.10
N ILE A 146 -1.43 1.70 24.53
CA ILE A 146 -1.47 1.26 25.93
C ILE A 146 -0.05 0.97 26.44
N VAL A 147 0.73 0.22 25.67
CA VAL A 147 2.12 -0.14 26.03
C VAL A 147 3.02 1.09 26.06
N THR A 148 2.94 1.95 25.05
CA THR A 148 3.79 3.13 24.90
C THR A 148 3.53 4.16 25.99
N TYR A 149 2.27 4.50 26.25
CA TYR A 149 1.93 5.54 27.23
C TYR A 149 1.71 5.00 28.64
N ARG A 150 1.59 3.69 28.80
CA ARG A 150 1.22 3.02 30.06
C ARG A 150 -0.05 3.60 30.66
N SER A 151 -0.98 4.01 29.81
CA SER A 151 -2.28 4.56 30.19
C SER A 151 -3.40 3.73 29.55
N PRO A 152 -4.35 3.21 30.33
CA PRO A 152 -5.45 2.42 29.81
C PRO A 152 -6.58 3.25 29.19
N VAL A 153 -6.52 4.59 29.28
CA VAL A 153 -7.58 5.48 28.79
C VAL A 153 -7.12 6.33 27.61
N LEU A 154 -5.86 6.76 27.60
CA LEU A 154 -5.35 7.70 26.61
C LEU A 154 -5.52 7.20 25.17
N TRP A 155 -5.39 5.90 24.92
CA TRP A 155 -5.45 5.33 23.57
C TRP A 155 -6.81 5.56 22.87
N ILE A 156 -7.90 5.72 23.63
CA ILE A 156 -9.26 5.89 23.07
C ILE A 156 -9.37 7.22 22.32
N LEU A 157 -8.77 8.29 22.84
CA LEU A 157 -8.92 9.64 22.28
C LEU A 157 -8.30 9.78 20.87
N PRO A 158 -7.00 9.48 20.64
CA PRO A 158 -6.42 9.55 19.31
C PRO A 158 -7.07 8.53 18.38
N LEU A 159 -7.42 7.31 18.84
CA LEU A 159 -8.08 6.35 17.96
C LEU A 159 -9.45 6.80 17.50
N LEU A 160 -10.25 7.41 18.37
CA LEU A 160 -11.54 7.94 18.00
C LEU A 160 -11.39 9.08 16.99
N VAL A 161 -10.45 10.01 17.21
CA VAL A 161 -10.22 11.13 16.30
C VAL A 161 -9.73 10.65 14.94
N ILE A 162 -8.77 9.72 14.91
CA ILE A 162 -8.20 9.19 13.67
C ILE A 162 -9.17 8.24 12.96
N GLY A 163 -9.96 7.46 13.68
CA GLY A 163 -11.03 6.64 13.09
C GLY A 163 -12.11 7.50 12.42
N ILE A 164 -12.47 8.66 13.00
CA ILE A 164 -13.35 9.62 12.33
C ILE A 164 -12.65 10.24 11.12
N ALA A 165 -11.38 10.60 11.24
CA ALA A 165 -10.59 11.15 10.13
C ALA A 165 -10.54 10.17 8.94
N ASP A 166 -10.35 8.89 9.23
CA ASP A 166 -10.38 7.80 8.26
C ASP A 166 -11.73 7.69 7.54
N ARG A 167 -12.86 7.71 8.27
CA ARG A 167 -14.19 7.71 7.64
C ARG A 167 -14.41 8.94 6.75
N VAL A 168 -13.99 10.12 7.22
CA VAL A 168 -14.08 11.35 6.43
C VAL A 168 -13.21 11.26 5.18
N ALA A 169 -12.00 10.71 5.30
CA ALA A 169 -11.11 10.45 4.17
C ALA A 169 -11.76 9.48 3.17
N ALA A 170 -12.26 8.34 3.65
CA ALA A 170 -12.92 7.30 2.87
C ALA A 170 -14.17 7.78 2.12
N THR A 171 -14.88 8.79 2.62
CA THR A 171 -15.99 9.41 1.86
C THR A 171 -15.47 10.48 0.89
N THR A 172 -14.61 11.37 1.36
CA THR A 172 -14.20 12.56 0.59
C THR A 172 -13.36 12.21 -0.63
N TYR A 173 -12.49 11.18 -0.53
CA TYR A 173 -11.63 10.80 -1.64
C TYR A 173 -12.44 10.28 -2.83
N THR A 174 -13.53 9.54 -2.60
CA THR A 174 -14.41 9.03 -3.67
C THR A 174 -15.02 10.18 -4.48
N TRP A 175 -15.54 11.21 -3.81
CA TRP A 175 -16.08 12.39 -4.50
C TRP A 175 -15.00 13.21 -5.20
N ALA A 176 -13.80 13.27 -4.62
CA ALA A 176 -12.69 13.99 -5.23
C ALA A 176 -12.19 13.29 -6.49
N LEU A 177 -12.09 11.96 -6.47
CA LEU A 177 -11.69 11.15 -7.61
C LEU A 177 -12.75 11.19 -8.72
N ASP A 178 -14.03 11.03 -8.37
CA ASP A 178 -15.15 11.15 -9.31
C ASP A 178 -15.14 12.52 -10.01
N ALA A 179 -14.95 13.61 -9.25
CA ALA A 179 -14.85 14.96 -9.80
C ALA A 179 -13.61 15.18 -10.70
N LEU A 180 -12.56 14.37 -10.53
CA LEU A 180 -11.34 14.41 -11.34
C LEU A 180 -11.38 13.41 -12.50
N GLY A 181 -12.42 12.59 -12.62
CA GLY A 181 -12.48 11.47 -13.56
C GLY A 181 -11.40 10.41 -13.31
N ALA A 182 -10.98 10.25 -12.05
CA ALA A 182 -9.92 9.33 -11.67
C ALA A 182 -10.49 8.00 -11.19
N VAL A 183 -9.92 6.91 -11.70
CA VAL A 183 -10.37 5.55 -11.42
C VAL A 183 -9.82 5.04 -10.08
N TRP A 184 -10.62 4.28 -9.35
CA TRP A 184 -10.24 3.66 -8.07
C TRP A 184 -10.99 2.36 -7.83
N ASN A 185 -10.44 1.52 -6.95
CA ASN A 185 -10.99 0.22 -6.57
C ASN A 185 -10.90 -0.03 -5.05
N GLU A 186 -11.32 -1.20 -4.61
CA GLU A 186 -11.36 -1.61 -3.20
C GLU A 186 -9.98 -1.67 -2.57
N SER A 187 -8.95 -2.06 -3.33
CA SER A 187 -7.56 -2.03 -2.87
C SER A 187 -7.11 -0.61 -2.51
N THR A 188 -7.57 0.40 -3.26
CA THR A 188 -7.30 1.82 -3.00
C THR A 188 -7.86 2.22 -1.64
N ALA A 189 -9.10 1.81 -1.34
CA ALA A 189 -9.74 2.07 -0.06
C ALA A 189 -9.00 1.40 1.11
N GLY A 190 -8.60 0.13 0.95
CA GLY A 190 -7.87 -0.64 1.97
C GLY A 190 -6.51 -0.03 2.30
N ILE A 191 -5.70 0.29 1.28
CA ILE A 191 -4.37 0.90 1.44
C ILE A 191 -4.51 2.32 2.02
N LEU A 192 -5.47 3.11 1.54
CA LEU A 192 -5.74 4.45 2.06
C LEU A 192 -6.06 4.41 3.56
N SER A 193 -6.92 3.49 3.97
CA SER A 193 -7.34 3.35 5.38
C SER A 193 -6.15 3.08 6.29
N VAL A 194 -5.29 2.12 5.93
CA VAL A 194 -4.07 1.80 6.67
C VAL A 194 -3.11 2.99 6.69
N LEU A 195 -2.94 3.69 5.58
CA LEU A 195 -2.09 4.88 5.48
C LEU A 195 -2.59 6.03 6.37
N VAL A 196 -3.88 6.36 6.32
CA VAL A 196 -4.51 7.43 7.12
C VAL A 196 -4.42 7.09 8.60
N PHE A 197 -4.68 5.83 8.96
CA PHE A 197 -4.61 5.38 10.34
C PHE A 197 -3.18 5.41 10.88
N GLY A 198 -2.21 4.92 10.09
CA GLY A 198 -0.79 4.89 10.44
C GLY A 198 -0.22 6.31 10.59
N ALA A 199 -0.36 7.14 9.55
CA ALA A 199 0.13 8.51 9.55
C ALA A 199 -0.60 9.38 10.58
N GLY A 200 -1.93 9.30 10.65
CA GLY A 200 -2.75 10.04 11.61
C GLY A 200 -2.42 9.70 13.05
N THR A 201 -2.24 8.42 13.37
CA THR A 201 -1.83 8.00 14.72
C THR A 201 -0.42 8.48 15.04
N ASN A 202 0.50 8.45 14.07
CA ASN A 202 1.85 8.99 14.25
C ASN A 202 1.80 10.49 14.58
N TYR A 203 1.02 11.28 13.83
CA TYR A 203 0.83 12.71 14.09
C TYR A 203 0.24 12.96 15.48
N ALA A 204 -0.74 12.14 15.88
CA ALA A 204 -1.32 12.18 17.21
C ALA A 204 -0.28 11.88 18.30
N LEU A 205 0.57 10.88 18.10
CA LEU A 205 1.62 10.47 19.04
C LEU A 205 2.64 11.60 19.24
N LEU A 206 3.08 12.26 18.17
CA LEU A 206 4.00 13.40 18.24
C LEU A 206 3.40 14.57 19.02
N LEU A 207 2.14 14.91 18.76
CA LEU A 207 1.44 15.97 19.48
C LEU A 207 1.23 15.62 20.96
N ILE A 208 0.76 14.42 21.25
CA ILE A 208 0.52 13.96 22.63
C ILE A 208 1.83 13.93 23.41
N SER A 209 2.93 13.48 22.78
CA SER A 209 4.25 13.46 23.41
C SER A 209 4.71 14.88 23.78
N ARG A 210 4.67 15.82 22.83
CA ARG A 210 5.01 17.23 23.08
C ARG A 210 4.11 17.87 24.14
N TYR A 211 2.82 17.64 24.07
CA TYR A 211 1.87 18.15 25.06
C TYR A 211 2.17 17.59 26.46
N ARG A 212 2.47 16.29 26.55
CA ARG A 212 2.85 15.63 27.80
C ARG A 212 4.14 16.21 28.38
N ASP A 213 5.15 16.48 27.56
CA ASP A 213 6.39 17.11 28.01
C ASP A 213 6.12 18.50 28.58
N GLU A 214 5.25 19.27 27.93
CA GLU A 214 4.94 20.65 28.33
C GLU A 214 4.08 20.75 29.59
N LEU A 215 3.27 19.71 29.89
CA LEU A 215 2.55 19.57 31.16
C LEU A 215 3.46 19.42 32.39
N HIS A 216 4.75 19.08 32.20
CA HIS A 216 5.76 19.10 33.26
C HIS A 216 6.37 20.49 33.50
N ARG A 217 6.15 21.44 32.58
CA ARG A 217 6.66 22.82 32.70
C ARG A 217 5.58 23.82 33.06
N HIS A 218 4.35 23.57 32.62
CA HIS A 218 3.21 24.47 32.83
C HIS A 218 2.14 23.80 33.69
N GLU A 219 1.55 24.54 34.64
CA GLU A 219 0.42 24.09 35.46
C GLU A 219 -0.92 24.19 34.71
N ASP A 220 -1.10 25.19 33.87
CA ASP A 220 -2.29 25.33 33.04
C ASP A 220 -2.18 24.43 31.79
N ARG A 221 -3.24 23.63 31.55
CA ARG A 221 -3.34 22.75 30.38
C ARG A 221 -3.45 23.53 29.07
N PHE A 222 -4.11 24.69 29.09
CA PHE A 222 -4.27 25.51 27.88
C PHE A 222 -2.94 26.16 27.51
N ALA A 223 -2.23 26.73 28.49
CA ALA A 223 -0.86 27.21 28.29
C ALA A 223 0.08 26.10 27.78
N ALA A 224 0.03 24.91 28.38
CA ALA A 224 0.85 23.77 27.94
C ALA A 224 0.56 23.37 26.48
N MET A 225 -0.72 23.27 26.11
CA MET A 225 -1.10 22.95 24.72
C MET A 225 -0.68 24.06 23.75
N ALA A 226 -0.85 25.34 24.12
CA ALA A 226 -0.45 26.46 23.26
C ALA A 226 1.06 26.45 22.95
N GLN A 227 1.89 26.12 23.95
CA GLN A 227 3.34 26.00 23.78
C GLN A 227 3.73 24.75 22.96
N ALA A 228 3.01 23.64 23.15
CA ALA A 228 3.24 22.42 22.39
C ALA A 228 2.77 22.53 20.93
N TRP A 229 1.65 23.20 20.66
CA TRP A 229 0.95 23.19 19.37
C TRP A 229 1.78 23.80 18.25
N GLY A 230 2.11 25.09 18.31
CA GLY A 230 2.73 25.83 17.21
C GLY A 230 3.99 25.15 16.62
N PRO A 231 5.00 24.78 17.42
CA PRO A 231 6.17 24.11 16.88
C PRO A 231 5.90 22.65 16.50
N THR A 232 4.84 22.00 17.00
CA THR A 232 4.48 20.63 16.58
C THR A 232 3.79 20.65 15.23
N VAL A 233 2.87 21.59 15.01
CA VAL A 233 2.21 21.78 13.70
C VAL A 233 3.22 22.02 12.59
N LYS A 234 4.25 22.85 12.82
CA LYS A 234 5.32 23.07 11.84
C LYS A 234 6.05 21.78 11.46
N THR A 235 6.30 20.91 12.44
CA THR A 235 6.94 19.62 12.20
C THR A 235 6.02 18.66 11.47
N ILE A 236 4.77 18.49 11.94
CA ILE A 236 3.80 17.57 11.32
C ILE A 236 3.49 18.04 9.90
N PHE A 237 3.32 19.34 9.66
CA PHE A 237 3.09 19.89 8.33
C PHE A 237 4.25 19.58 7.37
N ALA A 238 5.50 19.73 7.83
CA ALA A 238 6.66 19.40 7.01
C ALA A 238 6.69 17.90 6.63
N SER A 239 6.32 17.01 7.56
CA SER A 239 6.20 15.57 7.29
C SER A 239 5.02 15.27 6.35
N ALA A 240 3.82 15.80 6.63
CA ALA A 240 2.65 15.59 5.78
C ALA A 240 2.90 16.03 4.33
N VAL A 241 3.55 17.19 4.13
CA VAL A 241 3.90 17.67 2.79
C VAL A 241 4.88 16.72 2.08
N THR A 242 5.89 16.19 2.78
CA THR A 242 6.82 15.24 2.15
C THR A 242 6.14 13.93 1.79
N VAL A 243 5.23 13.41 2.63
CA VAL A 243 4.47 12.20 2.30
C VAL A 243 3.56 12.47 1.09
N ILE A 244 2.83 13.60 1.09
CA ILE A 244 1.96 14.03 -0.03
C ILE A 244 2.77 14.12 -1.33
N LEU A 245 3.94 14.75 -1.32
CA LEU A 245 4.81 14.83 -2.50
C LEU A 245 5.32 13.45 -2.95
N GLY A 246 5.58 12.54 -2.01
CA GLY A 246 6.00 11.18 -2.29
C GLY A 246 4.89 10.39 -3.01
N VAL A 247 3.69 10.35 -2.43
CA VAL A 247 2.55 9.64 -3.04
C VAL A 247 2.04 10.32 -4.32
N ALA A 248 2.22 11.64 -4.45
CA ALA A 248 1.90 12.37 -5.69
C ALA A 248 2.75 11.90 -6.88
N CYS A 249 3.91 11.25 -6.65
CA CYS A 249 4.70 10.67 -7.74
C CYS A 249 4.00 9.49 -8.42
N LEU A 250 3.01 8.85 -7.75
CA LEU A 250 2.18 7.81 -8.37
C LEU A 250 1.28 8.35 -9.49
N LEU A 251 1.07 9.67 -9.57
CA LEU A 251 0.35 10.31 -10.68
C LEU A 251 1.05 10.15 -12.04
N LEU A 252 2.34 9.78 -12.02
CA LEU A 252 3.13 9.54 -13.23
C LEU A 252 3.00 8.11 -13.75
N SER A 253 2.25 7.25 -13.05
CA SER A 253 2.03 5.85 -13.45
C SER A 253 1.17 5.76 -14.70
N ALA A 254 1.48 4.78 -15.57
CA ALA A 254 0.64 4.42 -16.70
C ALA A 254 -0.68 3.74 -16.29
N VAL A 255 -0.75 3.21 -15.06
CA VAL A 255 -1.92 2.46 -14.56
C VAL A 255 -2.91 3.39 -13.86
N PRO A 256 -4.19 3.47 -14.30
CA PRO A 256 -5.22 4.35 -13.73
C PRO A 256 -5.41 4.20 -12.22
N THR A 257 -5.56 2.98 -11.72
CA THR A 257 -5.74 2.70 -10.29
C THR A 257 -4.55 3.11 -9.44
N THR A 258 -3.31 3.03 -9.97
CA THR A 258 -2.12 3.55 -9.29
C THR A 258 -2.16 5.07 -9.15
N ARG A 259 -2.57 5.79 -10.20
CA ARG A 259 -2.79 7.25 -10.13
C ARG A 259 -3.91 7.60 -9.13
N GLY A 260 -4.99 6.82 -9.15
CA GLY A 260 -6.10 6.90 -8.20
C GLY A 260 -5.65 6.75 -6.74
N LEU A 261 -4.82 5.75 -6.45
CA LEU A 261 -4.21 5.56 -5.13
C LEU A 261 -3.34 6.74 -4.69
N GLY A 262 -2.57 7.32 -5.62
CA GLY A 262 -1.80 8.54 -5.38
C GLY A 262 -2.68 9.70 -4.92
N LEU A 263 -3.74 10.00 -5.69
CA LEU A 263 -4.71 11.05 -5.35
C LEU A 263 -5.43 10.78 -4.02
N ALA A 264 -5.95 9.57 -3.86
CA ALA A 264 -6.63 9.12 -2.64
C ALA A 264 -5.74 9.36 -1.41
N SER A 265 -4.47 8.94 -1.50
CA SER A 265 -3.48 9.09 -0.44
C SER A 265 -3.19 10.55 -0.12
N MET A 266 -3.10 11.43 -1.12
CA MET A 266 -2.91 12.87 -0.90
C MET A 266 -4.04 13.49 -0.08
N PHE A 267 -5.30 13.17 -0.43
CA PHE A 267 -6.47 13.62 0.34
C PHE A 267 -6.50 13.02 1.74
N GLY A 268 -6.25 11.72 1.86
CA GLY A 268 -6.22 11.01 3.14
C GLY A 268 -5.22 11.61 4.12
N ILE A 269 -3.97 11.80 3.69
CA ILE A 269 -2.92 12.40 4.53
C ILE A 269 -3.27 13.84 4.90
N GLY A 270 -3.84 14.61 3.96
CA GLY A 270 -4.32 15.96 4.24
C GLY A 270 -5.38 15.99 5.33
N ILE A 271 -6.36 15.09 5.28
CA ILE A 271 -7.42 14.97 6.29
C ILE A 271 -6.84 14.50 7.63
N ALA A 272 -5.99 13.48 7.62
CA ALA A 272 -5.30 13.00 8.82
C ALA A 272 -4.51 14.11 9.53
N PHE A 273 -3.79 14.93 8.76
CA PHE A 273 -3.08 16.11 9.24
C PHE A 273 -4.02 17.10 9.93
N LEU A 274 -5.12 17.48 9.27
CA LEU A 274 -6.08 18.43 9.82
C LEU A 274 -6.71 17.93 11.12
N PHE A 275 -7.12 16.66 11.18
CA PHE A 275 -7.70 16.08 12.38
C PHE A 275 -6.69 16.00 13.53
N ALA A 276 -5.46 15.56 13.25
CA ALA A 276 -4.41 15.48 14.25
C ALA A 276 -4.01 16.86 14.81
N VAL A 277 -4.02 17.90 13.99
CA VAL A 277 -3.57 19.26 14.38
C VAL A 277 -4.67 20.12 14.98
N PHE A 278 -5.94 19.93 14.59
CA PHE A 278 -7.04 20.80 15.03
C PHE A 278 -8.05 20.10 15.94
N VAL A 279 -8.48 18.88 15.59
CA VAL A 279 -9.50 18.15 16.35
C VAL A 279 -8.91 17.54 17.60
N LEU A 280 -7.78 16.85 17.48
CA LEU A 280 -7.15 16.15 18.61
C LEU A 280 -6.76 17.07 19.78
N PRO A 281 -6.14 18.26 19.60
CA PRO A 281 -5.88 19.17 20.71
C PRO A 281 -7.15 19.56 21.45
N GLY A 282 -8.25 19.83 20.73
CA GLY A 282 -9.54 20.19 21.32
C GLY A 282 -10.08 19.08 22.21
N VAL A 283 -10.02 17.83 21.72
CA VAL A 283 -10.42 16.63 22.47
C VAL A 283 -9.54 16.45 23.72
N LEU A 284 -8.21 16.55 23.58
CA LEU A 284 -7.29 16.42 24.72
C LEU A 284 -7.50 17.50 25.78
N LEU A 285 -7.78 18.73 25.36
CA LEU A 285 -8.06 19.84 26.27
C LEU A 285 -9.37 19.66 27.03
N PHE A 286 -10.39 19.05 26.41
CA PHE A 286 -11.67 18.78 27.05
C PHE A 286 -11.52 17.86 28.26
N PHE A 287 -10.84 16.71 28.11
CA PHE A 287 -10.73 15.70 29.17
C PHE A 287 -9.72 16.04 30.27
N GLY A 288 -8.73 16.92 30.05
CA GLY A 288 -7.80 17.35 31.11
C GLY A 288 -6.71 16.32 31.47
N ARG A 289 -6.00 16.50 32.59
CA ARG A 289 -4.74 15.76 32.89
C ARG A 289 -4.92 14.29 33.28
N TRP A 290 -6.12 13.89 33.71
CA TRP A 290 -6.37 12.52 34.21
C TRP A 290 -6.23 11.45 33.12
N ILE A 291 -6.32 11.85 31.84
CA ILE A 291 -6.13 10.95 30.69
C ILE A 291 -4.76 10.26 30.69
N PHE A 292 -3.75 10.83 31.37
CA PHE A 292 -2.42 10.25 31.52
C PHE A 292 -2.29 9.31 32.74
N TRP A 293 -3.40 9.01 33.44
CA TRP A 293 -3.39 8.05 34.54
C TRP A 293 -2.86 6.69 34.05
N PRO A 294 -1.97 6.02 34.83
CA PRO A 294 -1.56 6.30 36.21
C PRO A 294 -0.40 7.31 36.35
N LYS A 295 0.39 7.55 35.30
CA LYS A 295 1.58 8.42 35.35
C LYS A 295 1.24 9.83 34.88
N ILE A 296 0.44 10.53 35.69
CA ILE A 296 -0.01 11.90 35.40
C ILE A 296 1.20 12.85 35.46
N PRO A 297 1.49 13.59 34.37
CA PRO A 297 2.58 14.57 34.34
C PRO A 297 2.28 15.73 35.30
N ARG A 298 3.23 16.01 36.19
CA ARG A 298 3.18 17.10 37.18
C ARG A 298 4.42 17.98 37.03
N VAL A 299 4.30 19.24 37.42
CA VAL A 299 5.41 20.19 37.31
C VAL A 299 6.56 19.77 38.23
N GLY A 300 7.79 19.78 37.71
CA GLY A 300 9.01 19.50 38.48
C GLY A 300 9.43 18.03 38.59
N THR A 301 8.78 17.10 37.90
CA THR A 301 9.27 15.70 37.80
C THR A 301 10.15 15.53 36.55
N ASP A 302 11.42 15.14 36.74
CA ASP A 302 12.32 14.84 35.63
C ASP A 302 11.99 13.50 34.95
N VAL A 303 12.03 13.51 33.61
CA VAL A 303 11.88 12.32 32.78
C VAL A 303 13.26 11.68 32.60
N ASN A 304 13.44 10.45 33.08
CA ASN A 304 14.75 9.79 33.05
C ASN A 304 14.90 8.94 31.77
N HIS A 305 15.84 9.32 30.88
CA HIS A 305 16.03 8.70 29.56
C HIS A 305 17.15 7.64 29.52
N ARG A 306 17.45 6.98 30.65
CA ARG A 306 18.63 6.10 30.85
C ARG A 306 18.95 5.12 29.71
N PHE A 307 17.93 4.53 29.08
CA PHE A 307 18.14 3.58 27.98
C PHE A 307 18.71 4.28 26.73
N TRP A 308 18.12 5.41 26.35
CA TRP A 308 18.53 6.19 25.19
C TRP A 308 19.86 6.91 25.44
N ASP A 309 20.12 7.33 26.68
CA ASP A 309 21.43 7.86 27.08
C ASP A 309 22.54 6.81 26.91
N ARG A 310 22.25 5.55 27.22
CA ARG A 310 23.21 4.45 27.01
C ARG A 310 23.48 4.23 25.52
N ILE A 311 22.45 4.23 24.68
CA ILE A 311 22.61 4.12 23.22
C ILE A 311 23.44 5.30 22.70
N GLY A 312 23.12 6.53 23.11
CA GLY A 312 23.87 7.73 22.74
C GLY A 312 25.35 7.66 23.12
N ASN A 313 25.67 7.14 24.31
CA ASN A 313 27.06 6.95 24.74
C ASN A 313 27.81 5.89 23.90
N VAL A 314 27.14 4.83 23.48
CA VAL A 314 27.73 3.82 22.57
C VAL A 314 27.98 4.43 21.19
N VAL A 315 27.02 5.19 20.65
CA VAL A 315 27.16 5.94 19.39
C VAL A 315 28.32 6.93 19.45
N ARG A 316 28.47 7.66 20.56
CA ARG A 316 29.55 8.61 20.78
C ARG A 316 30.92 7.95 20.80
N SER A 317 31.05 6.80 21.46
CA SER A 317 32.34 6.15 21.67
C SER A 317 32.81 5.32 20.47
N LYS A 318 31.89 4.79 19.66
CA LYS A 318 32.21 3.89 18.53
C LYS A 318 31.45 4.19 17.23
N PRO A 319 31.46 5.44 16.71
CA PRO A 319 30.64 5.81 15.56
C PRO A 319 31.02 5.08 14.26
N VAL A 320 32.32 4.86 13.99
CA VAL A 320 32.78 4.15 12.78
C VAL A 320 32.33 2.70 12.79
N MET A 321 32.56 1.99 13.90
CA MET A 321 32.23 0.56 14.03
C MET A 321 30.73 0.34 13.84
N LEU A 322 29.88 1.15 14.49
CA LEU A 322 28.43 1.03 14.35
C LEU A 322 27.96 1.32 12.92
N SER A 323 28.52 2.34 12.27
CA SER A 323 28.19 2.66 10.88
C SER A 323 28.56 1.51 9.95
N VAL A 324 29.75 0.92 10.11
CA VAL A 324 30.20 -0.23 9.31
C VAL A 324 29.32 -1.45 9.55
N VAL A 325 28.99 -1.79 10.80
CA VAL A 325 28.12 -2.93 11.12
C VAL A 325 26.72 -2.75 10.56
N ALA A 326 26.13 -1.56 10.72
CA ALA A 326 24.82 -1.24 10.14
C ALA A 326 24.84 -1.34 8.61
N MET A 327 25.87 -0.81 7.96
CA MET A 327 26.03 -0.89 6.50
C MET A 327 26.24 -2.32 6.00
N ILE A 328 27.01 -3.15 6.72
CA ILE A 328 27.18 -4.58 6.37
C ILE A 328 25.84 -5.31 6.49
N PHE A 329 25.10 -5.08 7.57
CA PHE A 329 23.78 -5.69 7.75
C PHE A 329 22.82 -5.29 6.62
N LEU A 330 22.74 -4.00 6.30
CA LEU A 330 21.91 -3.50 5.19
C LEU A 330 22.37 -4.04 3.83
N ALA A 331 23.68 -4.18 3.60
CA ALA A 331 24.22 -4.75 2.38
C ALA A 331 23.84 -6.23 2.22
N ILE A 332 23.91 -7.02 3.30
CA ILE A 332 23.47 -8.43 3.30
C ILE A 332 21.98 -8.53 3.03
N ALA A 333 21.16 -7.71 3.71
CA ALA A 333 19.73 -7.64 3.49
C ALA A 333 19.37 -7.25 2.03
N SER A 334 20.19 -6.38 1.41
CA SER A 334 20.00 -5.96 0.02
C SER A 334 20.30 -7.05 -1.01
N VAL A 335 21.02 -8.13 -0.65
CA VAL A 335 21.31 -9.23 -1.58
C VAL A 335 20.02 -9.89 -2.09
N GLY A 336 19.00 -10.00 -1.25
CA GLY A 336 17.71 -10.55 -1.65
C GLY A 336 17.05 -9.75 -2.78
N ALA A 337 17.34 -8.45 -2.89
CA ALA A 337 16.76 -7.61 -3.95
C ALA A 337 17.24 -8.00 -5.36
N LEU A 338 18.41 -8.63 -5.47
CA LEU A 338 18.94 -9.15 -6.74
C LEU A 338 18.22 -10.43 -7.22
N GLN A 339 17.43 -11.05 -6.34
CA GLN A 339 16.73 -12.31 -6.61
C GLN A 339 15.24 -12.08 -6.90
N ILE A 340 14.75 -10.85 -6.79
CA ILE A 340 13.34 -10.52 -6.96
C ILE A 340 12.90 -10.87 -8.37
N ARG A 341 11.81 -11.63 -8.46
CA ARG A 341 11.02 -11.86 -9.67
C ARG A 341 9.65 -11.27 -9.46
N THR A 342 9.09 -10.67 -10.50
CA THR A 342 7.71 -10.20 -10.49
C THR A 342 6.85 -11.00 -11.45
N GLY A 343 5.54 -10.80 -11.38
CA GLY A 343 4.56 -11.49 -12.22
C GLY A 343 3.93 -12.64 -11.46
N LEU A 344 2.70 -12.45 -10.99
CA LEU A 344 1.87 -13.50 -10.40
C LEU A 344 0.88 -13.95 -11.47
N THR A 345 0.64 -15.25 -11.55
CA THR A 345 -0.54 -15.75 -12.27
C THR A 345 -1.80 -15.36 -11.50
N GLN A 346 -2.96 -15.45 -12.16
CA GLN A 346 -4.25 -15.14 -11.53
C GLN A 346 -4.49 -15.96 -10.25
N ALA A 347 -4.17 -17.25 -10.26
CA ALA A 347 -4.27 -18.13 -9.10
C ALA A 347 -3.38 -17.68 -7.93
N GLU A 348 -2.19 -17.18 -8.24
CA GLU A 348 -1.18 -16.77 -7.26
C GLU A 348 -1.48 -15.39 -6.65
N GLN A 349 -2.48 -14.66 -7.13
CA GLN A 349 -2.90 -13.39 -6.50
C GLN A 349 -3.60 -13.62 -5.16
N PHE A 350 -4.20 -14.79 -4.96
CA PHE A 350 -4.90 -15.17 -3.73
C PHE A 350 -3.98 -15.92 -2.77
N ILE A 351 -4.12 -15.67 -1.47
CA ILE A 351 -3.38 -16.43 -0.44
C ILE A 351 -3.91 -17.87 -0.35
N GLU A 352 -5.21 -18.03 -0.52
CA GLU A 352 -5.90 -19.32 -0.61
C GLU A 352 -6.63 -19.38 -1.96
N THR A 353 -6.46 -20.45 -2.72
CA THR A 353 -7.05 -20.61 -4.04
C THR A 353 -8.59 -20.62 -3.93
N PRO A 354 -9.29 -19.66 -4.55
CA PRO A 354 -10.75 -19.64 -4.52
C PRO A 354 -11.35 -20.70 -5.47
N GLU A 355 -12.65 -20.97 -5.31
CA GLU A 355 -13.35 -21.99 -6.10
C GLU A 355 -13.25 -21.71 -7.61
N SER A 356 -13.39 -20.45 -8.03
CA SER A 356 -13.33 -20.07 -9.45
C SER A 356 -12.02 -20.46 -10.11
N ILE A 357 -10.90 -20.28 -9.43
CA ILE A 357 -9.58 -20.64 -9.93
C ILE A 357 -9.38 -22.16 -9.91
N ALA A 358 -9.75 -22.83 -8.83
CA ALA A 358 -9.66 -24.29 -8.78
C ALA A 358 -10.50 -24.96 -9.88
N ALA A 359 -11.69 -24.40 -10.16
CA ALA A 359 -12.56 -24.86 -11.23
C ALA A 359 -12.02 -24.50 -12.63
N ALA A 360 -11.26 -23.41 -12.78
CA ALA A 360 -10.57 -23.08 -14.03
C ALA A 360 -9.50 -24.13 -14.36
N GLU A 361 -8.68 -24.54 -13.38
CA GLU A 361 -7.66 -25.58 -13.56
C GLU A 361 -8.30 -26.93 -13.95
N VAL A 362 -9.43 -27.28 -13.34
CA VAL A 362 -10.16 -28.52 -13.68
C VAL A 362 -10.81 -28.41 -15.07
N LEU A 363 -11.30 -27.23 -15.45
CA LEU A 363 -11.84 -26.99 -16.80
C LEU A 363 -10.76 -27.25 -17.85
N GLU A 364 -9.57 -26.68 -17.68
CA GLU A 364 -8.44 -26.86 -18.60
C GLU A 364 -7.97 -28.32 -18.67
N GLU A 365 -7.99 -29.05 -17.55
CA GLU A 365 -7.65 -30.48 -17.53
C GLU A 365 -8.67 -31.32 -18.32
N LYS A 366 -9.98 -31.03 -18.16
CA LYS A 366 -11.07 -31.84 -18.71
C LYS A 366 -11.51 -31.43 -20.11
N PHE A 367 -11.22 -30.19 -20.52
CA PHE A 367 -11.55 -29.61 -21.82
C PHE A 367 -10.32 -28.88 -22.38
N PRO A 368 -9.36 -29.60 -23.00
CA PRO A 368 -8.08 -29.03 -23.45
C PRO A 368 -8.18 -27.85 -24.44
N ASP A 369 -9.30 -27.75 -25.18
CA ASP A 369 -9.56 -26.69 -26.15
C ASP A 369 -10.32 -25.48 -25.53
N GLN A 370 -10.62 -25.53 -24.23
CA GLN A 370 -11.34 -24.49 -23.49
C GLN A 370 -10.47 -23.93 -22.38
N GLN A 371 -10.60 -22.64 -22.13
CA GLN A 371 -9.97 -21.93 -21.01
C GLN A 371 -11.04 -21.15 -20.26
N ALA A 372 -10.86 -20.99 -18.96
CA ALA A 372 -11.78 -20.18 -18.15
C ALA A 372 -11.70 -18.71 -18.53
N THR A 373 -10.50 -18.24 -18.88
CA THR A 373 -10.18 -16.85 -19.25
C THR A 373 -9.43 -16.83 -20.58
N PRO A 374 -10.11 -17.10 -21.70
CA PRO A 374 -9.49 -17.20 -23.01
C PRO A 374 -8.91 -15.85 -23.45
N ALA A 375 -7.92 -15.89 -24.35
CA ALA A 375 -7.43 -14.68 -25.01
C ALA A 375 -8.52 -14.12 -25.93
N ILE A 376 -8.65 -12.80 -25.96
CA ILE A 376 -9.62 -12.11 -26.82
C ILE A 376 -8.86 -11.28 -27.83
N ILE A 377 -9.13 -11.52 -29.12
CA ILE A 377 -8.45 -10.83 -30.21
C ILE A 377 -9.46 -9.99 -30.98
N ALA A 378 -9.18 -8.70 -31.12
CA ALA A 378 -9.97 -7.79 -31.95
C ALA A 378 -9.21 -7.50 -33.26
N THR A 379 -9.83 -7.71 -34.41
CA THR A 379 -9.22 -7.47 -35.74
C THR A 379 -10.26 -7.02 -36.77
N GLN A 380 -9.84 -6.35 -37.83
CA GLN A 380 -10.64 -6.06 -39.03
C GLN A 380 -10.29 -7.02 -40.19
N GLU A 381 -9.32 -7.92 -40.01
CA GLU A 381 -8.88 -8.94 -40.97
C GLU A 381 -9.11 -10.38 -40.41
N PRO A 382 -10.34 -10.77 -40.00
CA PRO A 382 -10.59 -12.02 -39.26
C PRO A 382 -10.10 -13.27 -40.00
N GLU A 383 -10.34 -13.37 -41.32
CA GLU A 383 -9.94 -14.54 -42.11
C GLU A 383 -8.42 -14.78 -42.10
N ARG A 384 -7.64 -13.69 -42.16
CA ARG A 384 -6.18 -13.77 -42.15
C ARG A 384 -5.66 -14.12 -40.76
N VAL A 385 -6.24 -13.50 -39.73
CA VAL A 385 -5.85 -13.71 -38.34
C VAL A 385 -6.18 -15.12 -37.88
N THR A 386 -7.39 -15.63 -38.18
CA THR A 386 -7.77 -17.02 -37.89
C THR A 386 -6.80 -18.01 -38.56
N ALA A 387 -6.45 -17.82 -39.83
CA ALA A 387 -5.53 -18.72 -40.52
C ALA A 387 -4.13 -18.75 -39.91
N VAL A 388 -3.63 -17.63 -39.39
CA VAL A 388 -2.33 -17.55 -38.70
C VAL A 388 -2.40 -18.28 -37.35
N LEU A 389 -3.46 -18.06 -36.58
CA LEU A 389 -3.63 -18.64 -35.25
C LEU A 389 -3.84 -20.16 -35.30
N GLU A 390 -4.62 -20.65 -36.27
CA GLU A 390 -4.82 -22.09 -36.48
C GLU A 390 -3.52 -22.80 -36.94
N ASP A 391 -2.64 -22.13 -37.71
CA ASP A 391 -1.34 -22.68 -38.11
C ASP A 391 -0.39 -22.85 -36.92
N GLU A 392 -0.49 -21.97 -35.93
CA GLU A 392 0.20 -22.07 -34.63
C GLU A 392 -0.45 -23.07 -33.67
N GLY A 393 -1.57 -23.69 -34.06
CA GLY A 393 -2.29 -24.69 -33.27
C GLY A 393 -3.22 -24.11 -32.20
N ALA A 394 -3.55 -22.82 -32.26
CA ALA A 394 -4.55 -22.21 -31.40
C ALA A 394 -5.97 -22.53 -31.88
N SER A 395 -6.89 -22.74 -30.94
CA SER A 395 -8.32 -22.90 -31.22
C SER A 395 -8.98 -21.52 -31.29
N VAL A 396 -9.66 -21.23 -32.40
CA VAL A 396 -10.27 -19.92 -32.65
C VAL A 396 -11.79 -20.06 -32.76
N ILE A 397 -12.50 -19.33 -31.90
CA ILE A 397 -13.96 -19.28 -31.88
C ILE A 397 -14.38 -17.85 -32.22
N PRO A 398 -14.98 -17.61 -33.40
CA PRO A 398 -15.54 -16.32 -33.73
C PRO A 398 -16.68 -15.95 -32.78
N GLN A 399 -16.60 -14.77 -32.20
CA GLN A 399 -17.66 -14.18 -31.39
C GLN A 399 -18.48 -13.21 -32.23
N GLU A 400 -19.55 -12.68 -31.64
CA GLU A 400 -20.22 -11.54 -32.27
C GLU A 400 -19.19 -10.40 -32.50
N PRO A 401 -19.39 -9.51 -33.48
CA PRO A 401 -18.55 -8.32 -33.66
C PRO A 401 -18.90 -7.21 -32.66
N ALA A 402 -17.93 -6.33 -32.38
CA ALA A 402 -18.08 -5.15 -31.54
C ALA A 402 -17.75 -3.89 -32.35
N GLY A 403 -18.77 -3.18 -32.82
CA GLY A 403 -18.60 -2.05 -33.73
C GLY A 403 -18.00 -2.48 -35.08
N ASP A 404 -16.87 -1.87 -35.45
CA ASP A 404 -16.12 -2.17 -36.68
C ASP A 404 -15.09 -3.31 -36.51
N TRP A 405 -15.04 -3.94 -35.33
CA TRP A 405 -14.07 -4.99 -35.00
C TRP A 405 -14.74 -6.37 -34.93
N ASP A 406 -14.13 -7.34 -35.61
CA ASP A 406 -14.42 -8.75 -35.40
C ASP A 406 -13.69 -9.24 -34.15
N ILE A 407 -14.41 -9.98 -33.30
CA ILE A 407 -13.90 -10.50 -32.04
C ILE A 407 -13.68 -12.01 -32.17
N LEU A 408 -12.48 -12.45 -31.83
CA LEU A 408 -12.08 -13.85 -31.85
C LEU A 408 -11.71 -14.26 -30.41
N GLN A 409 -12.35 -15.29 -29.90
CA GLN A 409 -11.93 -15.95 -28.68
C GLN A 409 -10.90 -17.02 -29.04
N VAL A 410 -9.75 -16.99 -28.41
CA VAL A 410 -8.61 -17.85 -28.74
C VAL A 410 -8.16 -18.61 -27.51
N SER A 411 -8.11 -19.93 -27.64
CA SER A 411 -7.53 -20.83 -26.63
C SER A 411 -6.22 -21.40 -27.17
N GLY A 412 -5.15 -21.29 -26.38
CA GLY A 412 -3.83 -21.83 -26.71
C GLY A 412 -2.79 -20.75 -27.06
N GLY A 413 -1.54 -21.03 -26.68
CA GLY A 413 -0.43 -20.07 -26.76
C GLY A 413 -0.44 -19.05 -25.61
N THR A 414 0.73 -18.50 -25.31
CA THR A 414 0.86 -17.38 -24.36
C THR A 414 0.55 -16.04 -25.05
N THR A 415 0.22 -15.00 -24.27
CA THR A 415 -0.01 -13.65 -24.83
C THR A 415 1.16 -13.17 -25.70
N GLU A 416 2.40 -13.46 -25.29
CA GLU A 416 3.60 -13.06 -26.03
C GLU A 416 3.71 -13.81 -27.37
N GLU A 417 3.44 -15.12 -27.38
CA GLU A 417 3.40 -15.93 -28.60
C GLU A 417 2.32 -15.43 -29.56
N LEU A 418 1.09 -15.23 -29.07
CA LEU A 418 -0.02 -14.73 -29.87
C LEU A 418 0.30 -13.37 -30.50
N ARG A 419 0.86 -12.43 -29.75
CA ARG A 419 1.27 -11.12 -30.28
C ARG A 419 2.39 -11.25 -31.31
N SER A 420 3.35 -12.15 -31.08
CA SER A 420 4.47 -12.36 -32.00
C SER A 420 4.03 -12.94 -33.35
N SER A 421 3.10 -13.91 -33.34
CA SER A 421 2.56 -14.52 -34.56
C SER A 421 1.68 -13.54 -35.34
N LEU A 422 1.06 -12.57 -34.66
CA LEU A 422 0.20 -11.54 -35.25
C LEU A 422 0.94 -10.26 -35.67
N GLU A 423 2.27 -10.22 -35.54
CA GLU A 423 3.06 -9.07 -35.99
C GLU A 423 2.82 -8.74 -37.47
N GLY A 424 2.43 -7.49 -37.75
CA GLY A 424 2.14 -7.02 -39.12
C GLY A 424 0.70 -7.27 -39.59
N THR A 425 -0.19 -7.68 -38.67
CA THR A 425 -1.64 -7.57 -38.82
C THR A 425 -2.16 -6.34 -38.04
N ASP A 426 -3.47 -6.10 -38.10
CA ASP A 426 -4.16 -5.09 -37.29
C ASP A 426 -4.74 -5.66 -35.98
N ALA A 427 -4.44 -6.92 -35.67
CA ALA A 427 -5.01 -7.63 -34.53
C ALA A 427 -4.47 -7.10 -33.21
N LEU A 428 -5.38 -6.88 -32.26
CA LEU A 428 -5.09 -6.49 -30.89
C LEU A 428 -5.37 -7.68 -29.97
N VAL A 429 -4.44 -7.99 -29.07
CA VAL A 429 -4.56 -9.11 -28.12
C VAL A 429 -4.89 -8.59 -26.73
N GLY A 430 -6.04 -9.01 -26.21
CA GLY A 430 -6.55 -8.75 -24.87
C GLY A 430 -7.05 -10.02 -24.17
N GLY A 431 -7.90 -9.83 -23.17
CA GLY A 431 -8.23 -10.87 -22.19
C GLY A 431 -7.36 -10.76 -20.94
N GLU A 432 -7.74 -11.50 -19.91
CA GLU A 432 -7.23 -11.28 -18.55
C GLU A 432 -5.73 -11.57 -18.40
N GLU A 433 -5.22 -12.63 -19.04
CA GLU A 433 -3.78 -12.91 -19.05
C GLU A 433 -2.97 -11.81 -19.73
N ALA A 434 -3.52 -11.23 -20.81
CA ALA A 434 -2.87 -10.13 -21.53
C ALA A 434 -2.84 -8.86 -20.69
N GLU A 435 -3.91 -8.58 -19.93
CA GLU A 435 -3.95 -7.47 -18.97
C GLU A 435 -2.92 -7.64 -17.85
N LEU A 436 -2.76 -8.86 -17.30
CA LEU A 436 -1.74 -9.14 -16.28
C LEU A 436 -0.32 -8.95 -16.84
N HIS A 437 -0.06 -9.43 -18.05
CA HIS A 437 1.22 -9.27 -18.73
C HIS A 437 1.54 -7.79 -18.98
N ASP A 438 0.58 -7.03 -19.53
CA ASP A 438 0.75 -5.60 -19.82
C ASP A 438 0.91 -4.76 -18.55
N THR A 439 0.21 -5.15 -17.48
CA THR A 439 0.33 -4.53 -16.15
C THR A 439 1.72 -4.77 -15.59
N GLU A 440 2.28 -5.98 -15.71
CA GLU A 440 3.64 -6.26 -15.28
C GLU A 440 4.66 -5.42 -16.05
N GLN A 441 4.56 -5.37 -17.37
CA GLN A 441 5.47 -4.61 -18.22
C GLN A 441 5.40 -3.11 -17.90
N SER A 442 4.19 -2.55 -17.80
CA SER A 442 3.99 -1.14 -17.47
C SER A 442 4.46 -0.81 -16.06
N ALA A 443 4.24 -1.70 -15.09
CA ALA A 443 4.78 -1.53 -13.74
C ALA A 443 6.32 -1.54 -13.73
N ALA A 444 6.97 -2.33 -14.58
CA ALA A 444 8.42 -2.32 -14.73
C ALA A 444 8.92 -0.96 -15.27
N GLU A 445 8.26 -0.42 -16.29
CA GLU A 445 8.56 0.91 -16.84
C GLU A 445 8.33 2.02 -15.80
N ASP A 446 7.19 1.98 -15.10
CA ASP A 446 6.86 2.91 -14.03
C ASP A 446 7.92 2.93 -12.93
N ARG A 447 8.46 1.77 -12.53
CA ARG A 447 9.55 1.72 -11.53
C ARG A 447 10.80 2.46 -12.01
N THR A 448 11.13 2.39 -13.30
CA THR A 448 12.31 3.08 -13.85
C THR A 448 12.15 4.61 -13.86
N LEU A 449 10.93 5.11 -13.98
CA LEU A 449 10.61 6.53 -13.97
C LEU A 449 10.33 7.07 -12.56
N ILE A 450 9.46 6.41 -11.80
CA ILE A 450 8.94 6.89 -10.52
C ILE A 450 10.03 6.85 -9.43
N PHE A 451 10.86 5.80 -9.37
CA PHE A 451 11.91 5.69 -8.35
C PHE A 451 12.92 6.85 -8.35
N PRO A 452 13.51 7.26 -9.49
CA PRO A 452 14.40 8.42 -9.49
C PRO A 452 13.64 9.72 -9.25
N VAL A 453 12.41 9.86 -9.74
CA VAL A 453 11.61 11.09 -9.57
C VAL A 453 11.28 11.31 -8.09
N ILE A 454 10.78 10.30 -7.37
CA ILE A 454 10.44 10.46 -5.95
C ILE A 454 11.67 10.77 -5.10
N LEU A 455 12.81 10.12 -5.36
CA LEU A 455 14.08 10.43 -4.69
C LEU A 455 14.51 11.87 -4.95
N LEU A 456 14.38 12.36 -6.19
CA LEU A 456 14.71 13.73 -6.56
C LEU A 456 13.79 14.74 -5.87
N VAL A 457 12.47 14.52 -5.93
CA VAL A 457 11.46 15.38 -5.29
C VAL A 457 11.72 15.48 -3.79
N LEU A 458 11.99 14.35 -3.14
CA LEU A 458 12.23 14.32 -1.70
C LEU A 458 13.60 14.89 -1.31
N LEU A 459 14.62 14.67 -2.14
CA LEU A 459 15.92 15.33 -1.97
C LEU A 459 15.77 16.85 -2.01
N ILE A 460 15.01 17.38 -2.97
CA ILE A 460 14.73 18.82 -3.11
C ILE A 460 13.93 19.32 -1.90
N ALA A 461 12.87 18.61 -1.50
CA ALA A 461 12.06 18.97 -0.33
C ALA A 461 12.92 19.04 0.95
N LEU A 462 13.80 18.06 1.16
CA LEU A 462 14.74 18.03 2.27
C LEU A 462 15.78 19.15 2.20
N MET A 463 16.30 19.48 1.01
CA MET A 463 17.21 20.63 0.84
C MET A 463 16.54 21.95 1.24
N ILE A 464 15.29 22.15 0.85
CA ILE A 464 14.51 23.34 1.21
C ILE A 464 14.29 23.39 2.73
N LEU A 465 13.88 22.28 3.32
CA LEU A 465 13.54 22.19 4.74
C LEU A 465 14.76 22.33 5.65
N LEU A 466 15.84 21.61 5.33
CA LEU A 466 17.07 21.60 6.13
C LEU A 466 18.00 22.77 5.80
N ARG A 467 17.82 23.46 4.67
CA ARG A 467 18.73 24.51 4.18
C ARG A 467 20.19 24.04 4.18
N SER A 468 20.38 22.80 3.76
CA SER A 468 21.65 22.06 3.71
C SER A 468 21.62 21.16 2.48
N ILE A 469 22.79 20.82 1.94
CA ILE A 469 22.94 19.90 0.80
C ILE A 469 23.40 18.54 1.29
N LEU A 470 24.37 18.49 2.20
CA LEU A 470 24.98 17.22 2.63
C LEU A 470 24.00 16.36 3.45
N ALA A 471 23.25 16.97 4.37
CA ALA A 471 22.28 16.24 5.19
C ALA A 471 21.18 15.55 4.36
N PRO A 472 20.47 16.25 3.44
CA PRO A 472 19.51 15.61 2.53
C PRO A 472 20.08 14.46 1.70
N VAL A 473 21.28 14.62 1.15
CA VAL A 473 21.93 13.57 0.33
C VAL A 473 22.17 12.32 1.16
N ILE A 474 22.71 12.47 2.37
CA ILE A 474 22.93 11.34 3.29
C ILE A 474 21.61 10.68 3.67
N MET A 475 20.61 11.46 4.06
CA MET A 475 19.31 10.94 4.45
C MET A 475 18.63 10.18 3.30
N THR A 476 18.64 10.75 2.10
CA THR A 476 18.07 10.12 0.89
C THR A 476 18.81 8.83 0.55
N ALA A 477 20.15 8.83 0.63
CA ALA A 477 20.95 7.62 0.40
C ALA A 477 20.65 6.52 1.44
N THR A 478 20.51 6.88 2.72
CA THR A 478 20.17 5.89 3.76
C THR A 478 18.76 5.34 3.59
N VAL A 479 17.81 6.17 3.15
CA VAL A 479 16.44 5.71 2.85
C VAL A 479 16.46 4.76 1.65
N LEU A 480 17.19 5.09 0.58
CA LEU A 480 17.35 4.22 -0.58
C LEU A 480 17.93 2.85 -0.20
N ILE A 481 19.02 2.82 0.57
CA ILE A 481 19.65 1.56 1.02
C ILE A 481 18.69 0.75 1.88
N THR A 482 17.95 1.41 2.77
CA THR A 482 16.98 0.73 3.64
C THR A 482 15.81 0.16 2.86
N ASN A 483 15.39 0.85 1.79
CA ASN A 483 14.32 0.39 0.92
C ASN A 483 14.74 -0.86 0.12
N ILE A 484 15.95 -0.84 -0.47
CA ILE A 484 16.51 -2.02 -1.15
C ILE A 484 16.66 -3.19 -0.17
N ALA A 485 17.13 -2.93 1.06
CA ALA A 485 17.22 -3.93 2.11
C ALA A 485 15.83 -4.48 2.53
N ALA A 486 14.81 -3.63 2.58
CA ALA A 486 13.44 -4.03 2.91
C ALA A 486 12.84 -4.92 1.82
N LEU A 487 13.02 -4.57 0.55
CA LEU A 487 12.61 -5.38 -0.59
C LEU A 487 13.33 -6.74 -0.59
N GLY A 488 14.64 -6.76 -0.33
CA GLY A 488 15.40 -8.01 -0.29
C GLY A 488 15.03 -8.94 0.86
N LEU A 489 14.81 -8.41 2.08
CA LEU A 489 14.30 -9.22 3.19
C LEU A 489 12.85 -9.64 2.99
N GLY A 490 12.02 -8.75 2.44
CA GLY A 490 10.64 -9.04 2.10
C GLY A 490 10.53 -10.18 1.08
N TRP A 491 11.45 -10.22 0.11
CA TRP A 491 11.55 -11.31 -0.87
C TRP A 491 11.84 -12.65 -0.19
N TRP A 492 12.85 -12.72 0.69
CA TRP A 492 13.17 -13.97 1.40
C TRP A 492 12.07 -14.43 2.34
N ILE A 493 11.35 -13.51 2.98
CA ILE A 493 10.21 -13.86 3.84
C ILE A 493 9.05 -14.37 3.00
N SER A 494 8.73 -13.68 1.89
CA SER A 494 7.61 -14.03 1.01
C SER A 494 7.83 -15.38 0.34
N THR A 495 9.00 -15.60 -0.26
CA THR A 495 9.30 -16.85 -0.97
C THR A 495 9.73 -17.99 -0.07
N GLY A 496 10.47 -17.70 1.01
CA GLY A 496 11.05 -18.72 1.88
C GLY A 496 10.14 -19.15 3.03
N ILE A 497 9.43 -18.21 3.66
CA ILE A 497 8.59 -18.49 4.84
C ILE A 497 7.13 -18.68 4.45
N LEU A 498 6.61 -17.82 3.57
CA LEU A 498 5.20 -17.83 3.16
C LEU A 498 4.94 -18.69 1.91
N GLY A 499 5.98 -19.04 1.16
CA GLY A 499 5.88 -19.94 0.01
C GLY A 499 5.32 -19.30 -1.25
N PHE A 500 5.27 -17.96 -1.34
CA PHE A 500 4.88 -17.26 -2.58
C PHE A 500 5.92 -17.49 -3.68
N SER A 501 5.47 -17.64 -4.92
CA SER A 501 6.34 -17.91 -6.08
C SER A 501 7.13 -16.67 -6.51
N SER A 502 6.47 -15.52 -6.57
CA SER A 502 7.01 -14.24 -7.04
C SER A 502 6.41 -13.06 -6.27
N PHE A 503 6.89 -11.85 -6.58
CA PHE A 503 6.23 -10.62 -6.15
C PHE A 503 5.17 -10.20 -7.16
N ASP A 504 4.08 -9.64 -6.64
CA ASP A 504 3.13 -8.93 -7.46
C ASP A 504 3.81 -7.76 -8.22
N ALA A 505 3.28 -7.40 -9.39
CA ALA A 505 3.77 -6.31 -10.22
C ALA A 505 3.76 -4.94 -9.50
N LEU A 506 2.84 -4.70 -8.58
CA LEU A 506 2.74 -3.41 -7.88
C LEU A 506 3.48 -3.40 -6.55
N THR A 507 3.79 -4.58 -5.98
CA THR A 507 4.48 -4.70 -4.67
C THR A 507 5.76 -3.85 -4.58
N PRO A 508 6.73 -3.92 -5.52
CA PRO A 508 7.94 -3.12 -5.44
C PRO A 508 7.65 -1.62 -5.53
N LEU A 509 6.71 -1.22 -6.39
CA LEU A 509 6.36 0.19 -6.60
C LEU A 509 5.73 0.80 -5.34
N TYR A 510 4.68 0.16 -4.82
CA TYR A 510 3.96 0.63 -3.63
C TYR A 510 4.86 0.63 -2.40
N SER A 511 5.57 -0.48 -2.17
CA SER A 511 6.49 -0.58 -1.04
C SER A 511 7.56 0.51 -1.11
N PHE A 512 8.12 0.76 -2.29
CA PHE A 512 9.14 1.79 -2.45
C PHE A 512 8.56 3.18 -2.12
N VAL A 513 7.45 3.55 -2.76
CA VAL A 513 6.83 4.87 -2.59
C VAL A 513 6.44 5.11 -1.14
N PHE A 514 5.76 4.16 -0.49
CA PHE A 514 5.35 4.32 0.91
C PHE A 514 6.53 4.33 1.87
N LEU A 515 7.55 3.49 1.68
CA LEU A 515 8.74 3.50 2.53
C LEU A 515 9.52 4.81 2.42
N VAL A 516 9.71 5.34 1.21
CA VAL A 516 10.40 6.61 1.04
C VAL A 516 9.52 7.76 1.57
N ALA A 517 8.22 7.76 1.27
CA ALA A 517 7.30 8.80 1.69
C ALA A 517 7.21 8.87 3.22
N LEU A 518 7.01 7.75 3.91
CA LEU A 518 6.81 7.69 5.38
C LEU A 518 8.11 7.63 6.19
N GLY A 519 9.19 7.09 5.61
CA GLY A 519 10.48 6.94 6.30
C GLY A 519 11.20 8.27 6.55
N ILE A 520 10.92 9.28 5.71
CA ILE A 520 11.58 10.59 5.81
C ILE A 520 11.07 11.41 7.01
N ASP A 521 9.80 11.26 7.37
CA ASP A 521 9.07 12.00 8.39
C ASP A 521 9.83 12.07 9.71
N TYR A 522 10.32 10.91 10.13
CA TYR A 522 11.01 10.74 11.40
C TYR A 522 12.46 11.26 11.33
N SER A 523 13.06 11.28 10.13
CA SER A 523 14.42 11.79 9.91
C SER A 523 14.42 13.29 10.01
N ILE A 524 13.36 13.91 9.49
CA ILE A 524 13.08 15.31 9.73
C ILE A 524 12.93 15.59 11.23
N PHE A 525 12.15 14.80 11.99
CA PHE A 525 11.96 15.06 13.42
C PHE A 525 13.27 15.00 14.22
N LEU A 526 14.06 13.95 14.03
CA LEU A 526 15.36 13.79 14.72
C LEU A 526 16.33 14.92 14.34
N ILE A 527 16.46 15.24 13.04
CA ILE A 527 17.43 16.22 12.57
C ILE A 527 17.01 17.65 12.89
N THR A 528 15.71 17.99 12.80
CA THR A 528 15.23 19.31 13.20
C THR A 528 15.47 19.57 14.68
N ARG A 529 15.19 18.58 15.54
CA ARG A 529 15.48 18.69 16.98
C ARG A 529 16.99 18.72 17.27
N ALA A 530 17.77 17.89 16.58
CA ALA A 530 19.24 17.93 16.68
C ALA A 530 19.79 19.32 16.27
N ARG A 531 19.20 19.97 15.25
CA ARG A 531 19.58 21.33 14.85
C ARG A 531 19.26 22.37 15.91
N GLU A 532 18.12 22.24 16.58
CA GLU A 532 17.72 23.13 17.68
C GLU A 532 18.71 23.04 18.84
N GLU A 533 19.02 21.82 19.28
CA GLU A 533 19.97 21.56 20.38
C GLU A 533 21.41 21.96 20.00
N ALA A 534 21.81 21.73 18.74
CA ALA A 534 23.13 22.09 18.24
C ALA A 534 23.45 23.60 18.35
N ARG A 535 22.43 24.47 18.38
CA ARG A 535 22.62 25.92 18.59
C ARG A 535 23.08 26.25 20.02
N VAL A 536 22.89 25.35 20.97
CA VAL A 536 23.24 25.55 22.38
C VAL A 536 24.48 24.76 22.77
N VAL A 537 24.59 23.51 22.32
CA VAL A 537 25.64 22.58 22.78
C VAL A 537 26.55 22.04 21.68
N GLY A 538 26.39 22.51 20.44
CA GLY A 538 27.15 22.05 19.28
C GLY A 538 26.56 20.79 18.63
N THR A 539 26.96 20.52 17.39
CA THR A 539 26.31 19.51 16.53
C THR A 539 26.40 18.08 17.08
N GLN A 540 27.58 17.68 17.56
CA GLN A 540 27.81 16.33 18.07
C GLN A 540 27.02 16.05 19.36
N GLU A 541 26.98 16.99 20.29
CA GLU A 541 26.20 16.80 21.52
C GLU A 541 24.69 16.99 21.25
N GLY A 542 24.33 17.89 20.33
CA GLY A 542 22.95 18.17 19.96
C GLY A 542 22.21 16.96 19.39
N VAL A 543 22.88 16.15 18.54
CA VAL A 543 22.26 14.92 18.00
C VAL A 543 22.05 13.85 19.08
N LEU A 544 22.95 13.75 20.07
CA LEU A 544 22.80 12.80 21.17
C LEU A 544 21.68 13.20 22.12
N ARG A 545 21.59 14.50 22.47
CA ARG A 545 20.45 15.03 23.25
C ARG A 545 19.11 14.85 22.54
N SER A 546 19.11 15.05 21.22
CA SER A 546 17.93 14.75 20.42
C SER A 546 17.58 13.27 20.51
N LEU A 547 18.55 12.37 20.29
CA LEU A 547 18.31 10.93 20.39
C LEU A 547 17.78 10.51 21.77
N SER A 548 18.34 11.04 22.86
CA SER A 548 17.88 10.75 24.23
C SER A 548 16.44 11.19 24.49
N SER A 549 16.09 12.40 24.05
CA SER A 549 14.76 12.97 24.30
C SER A 549 13.69 12.41 23.37
N THR A 550 14.01 12.18 22.09
CA THR A 550 13.03 11.77 21.08
C THR A 550 13.02 10.27 20.78
N GLY A 551 14.08 9.53 21.12
CA GLY A 551 14.25 8.13 20.72
C GLY A 551 13.09 7.22 21.09
N GLY A 552 12.60 7.30 22.34
CA GLY A 552 11.48 6.48 22.79
C GLY A 552 10.19 6.73 22.02
N VAL A 553 9.90 8.00 21.76
CA VAL A 553 8.70 8.44 21.05
C VAL A 553 8.77 8.02 19.59
N ILE A 554 9.93 8.23 18.94
CA ILE A 554 10.11 7.87 17.54
C ILE A 554 10.09 6.35 17.35
N THR A 555 10.73 5.58 18.22
CA THR A 555 10.74 4.13 18.11
C THR A 555 9.35 3.54 18.32
N SER A 556 8.61 4.03 19.31
CA SER A 556 7.21 3.62 19.49
C SER A 556 6.35 3.97 18.27
N ALA A 557 6.54 5.16 17.69
CA ALA A 557 5.81 5.57 16.51
C ALA A 557 6.16 4.74 15.26
N GLY A 558 7.44 4.39 15.06
CA GLY A 558 7.87 3.53 13.96
C GLY A 558 7.36 2.10 14.10
N ILE A 559 7.42 1.51 15.30
CA ILE A 559 6.83 0.19 15.56
C ILE A 559 5.32 0.19 15.31
N LEU A 560 4.64 1.28 15.69
CA LEU A 560 3.22 1.46 15.44
C LEU A 560 2.91 1.52 13.96
N LEU A 561 3.63 2.35 13.21
CA LEU A 561 3.43 2.46 11.77
C LEU A 561 3.69 1.11 11.07
N ALA A 562 4.78 0.43 11.42
CA ALA A 562 5.08 -0.90 10.89
C ALA A 562 3.92 -1.88 11.15
N ALA A 563 3.43 -1.94 12.39
CA ALA A 563 2.36 -2.86 12.77
C ALA A 563 1.02 -2.55 12.08
N VAL A 564 0.73 -1.27 11.81
CA VAL A 564 -0.45 -0.86 11.03
C VAL A 564 -0.36 -1.37 9.59
N PHE A 565 0.79 -1.25 8.93
CA PHE A 565 0.99 -1.80 7.59
C PHE A 565 0.97 -3.32 7.55
N ALA A 566 1.45 -4.00 8.60
CA ALA A 566 1.32 -5.45 8.72
C ALA A 566 -0.14 -5.92 8.76
N ALA A 567 -1.10 -5.06 9.12
CA ALA A 567 -2.52 -5.39 9.10
C ALA A 567 -3.07 -5.59 7.67
N LEU A 568 -2.40 -5.09 6.62
CA LEU A 568 -2.79 -5.37 5.23
C LEU A 568 -2.74 -6.87 4.91
N GLY A 569 -1.85 -7.62 5.55
CA GLY A 569 -1.76 -9.08 5.39
C GLY A 569 -2.90 -9.87 6.04
N VAL A 570 -3.91 -9.20 6.62
CA VAL A 570 -5.15 -9.85 7.07
C VAL A 570 -6.05 -10.17 5.88
N LEU A 571 -5.93 -9.43 4.78
CA LEU A 571 -6.69 -9.74 3.58
C LEU A 571 -6.05 -10.90 2.83
N PRO A 572 -6.86 -11.83 2.28
CA PRO A 572 -6.39 -13.01 1.56
C PRO A 572 -5.85 -12.69 0.15
N LEU A 573 -5.18 -11.54 -0.02
CA LEU A 573 -4.51 -11.14 -1.27
C LEU A 573 -3.00 -11.03 -1.07
N VAL A 574 -2.27 -11.65 -1.99
CA VAL A 574 -0.81 -11.72 -1.94
C VAL A 574 -0.19 -10.33 -2.08
N VAL A 575 -0.67 -9.48 -2.98
CA VAL A 575 -0.16 -8.11 -3.15
C VAL A 575 -0.22 -7.28 -1.87
N LEU A 576 -1.35 -7.34 -1.13
CA LEU A 576 -1.53 -6.57 0.10
C LEU A 576 -0.67 -7.12 1.24
N ALA A 577 -0.56 -8.45 1.34
CA ALA A 577 0.32 -9.10 2.30
C ALA A 577 1.79 -8.74 2.03
N GLN A 578 2.24 -8.83 0.78
CA GLN A 578 3.61 -8.49 0.39
C GLN A 578 3.95 -7.03 0.67
N VAL A 579 3.08 -6.09 0.27
CA VAL A 579 3.25 -4.66 0.58
C VAL A 579 3.32 -4.43 2.09
N GLY A 580 2.42 -5.07 2.86
CA GLY A 580 2.42 -4.99 4.33
C GLY A 580 3.72 -5.50 4.95
N ILE A 581 4.26 -6.62 4.47
CA ILE A 581 5.51 -7.23 4.94
C ILE A 581 6.71 -6.33 4.64
N VAL A 582 6.85 -5.89 3.38
CA VAL A 582 8.00 -5.07 2.96
C VAL A 582 8.00 -3.74 3.71
N ILE A 583 6.84 -3.08 3.84
CA ILE A 583 6.73 -1.82 4.58
C ILE A 583 7.00 -2.04 6.07
N PHE A 584 6.45 -3.10 6.68
CA PHE A 584 6.74 -3.46 8.07
C PHE A 584 8.24 -3.58 8.32
N ILE A 585 8.94 -4.33 7.49
CA ILE A 585 10.40 -4.51 7.60
C ILE A 585 11.11 -3.18 7.40
N GLY A 586 10.81 -2.46 6.32
CA GLY A 586 11.52 -1.22 5.98
C GLY A 586 11.36 -0.14 7.04
N VAL A 587 10.16 0.03 7.62
CA VAL A 587 9.92 0.98 8.72
C VAL A 587 10.70 0.57 9.96
N LEU A 588 10.79 -0.72 10.30
CA LEU A 588 11.58 -1.20 11.43
C LEU A 588 13.09 -1.00 11.21
N LEU A 589 13.59 -1.31 10.02
CA LEU A 589 14.99 -1.09 9.65
C LEU A 589 15.36 0.39 9.75
N ASP A 590 14.52 1.27 9.19
CA ASP A 590 14.74 2.71 9.25
C ASP A 590 14.73 3.20 10.71
N THR A 591 13.73 2.80 11.49
CA THR A 591 13.54 3.26 12.87
C THR A 591 14.63 2.77 13.82
N LEU A 592 14.97 1.47 13.76
CA LEU A 592 15.85 0.82 14.72
C LEU A 592 17.33 0.88 14.33
N ILE A 593 17.62 0.79 13.02
CA ILE A 593 19.01 0.75 12.54
C ILE A 593 19.43 2.13 12.04
N VAL A 594 18.73 2.67 11.04
CA VAL A 594 19.20 3.90 10.39
C VAL A 594 19.09 5.10 11.33
N ARG A 595 17.92 5.34 11.87
CA ARG A 595 17.63 6.52 12.68
C ARG A 595 18.28 6.52 14.05
N THR A 596 18.25 5.37 14.71
CA THR A 596 18.74 5.25 16.08
C THR A 596 20.26 5.14 16.13
N ILE A 597 20.89 4.58 15.07
CA ILE A 597 22.31 4.25 15.07
C ILE A 597 23.04 4.96 13.94
N LEU A 598 22.69 4.70 12.68
CA LEU A 598 23.48 5.14 11.52
C LEU A 598 23.53 6.67 11.38
N ILE A 599 22.39 7.36 11.43
CA ILE A 599 22.30 8.81 11.28
C ILE A 599 23.04 9.53 12.41
N PRO A 600 22.81 9.25 13.70
CA PRO A 600 23.61 9.80 14.79
C PRO A 600 25.11 9.53 14.63
N ALA A 601 25.51 8.32 14.23
CA ALA A 601 26.92 7.98 14.02
C ALA A 601 27.55 8.79 12.87
N VAL A 602 26.84 8.95 11.76
CA VAL A 602 27.29 9.78 10.62
C VAL A 602 27.42 11.25 11.03
N VAL A 603 26.48 11.77 11.84
CA VAL A 603 26.59 13.14 12.39
C VAL A 603 27.79 13.27 13.34
N GLN A 604 28.10 12.25 14.15
CA GLN A 604 29.31 12.23 14.97
C GLN A 604 30.58 12.32 14.13
N LEU A 605 30.63 11.63 12.98
CA LEU A 605 31.78 11.61 12.08
C LEU A 605 31.94 12.93 11.29
N LEU A 606 30.84 13.51 10.81
CA LEU A 606 30.87 14.71 9.97
C LEU A 606 30.91 16.02 10.77
N GLY A 607 30.42 16.01 12.01
CA GLY A 607 30.32 17.19 12.86
C GLY A 607 29.58 18.33 12.16
N GLU A 608 30.13 19.55 12.19
CA GLU A 608 29.49 20.72 11.58
C GLU A 608 29.34 20.64 10.06
N LYS A 609 30.15 19.82 9.38
CA LYS A 609 30.06 19.66 7.91
C LYS A 609 28.70 19.10 7.49
N PHE A 610 28.02 18.36 8.37
CA PHE A 610 26.68 17.82 8.12
C PHE A 610 25.69 18.90 7.69
N TRP A 611 25.84 20.14 8.19
CA TRP A 611 24.93 21.24 7.88
C TRP A 611 25.27 22.02 6.61
N TRP A 612 26.40 21.72 5.96
CA TRP A 612 26.90 22.48 4.82
C TRP A 612 25.85 22.57 3.68
N PRO A 613 25.70 23.74 3.02
CA PRO A 613 26.39 25.03 3.23
C PRO A 613 25.82 25.88 4.38
N GLY A 614 24.72 25.46 4.99
CA GLY A 614 24.18 26.10 6.17
C GLY A 614 25.14 26.02 7.36
N LYS A 615 25.13 27.04 8.22
CA LYS A 615 25.84 27.04 9.50
C LYS A 615 24.83 27.06 10.65
N VAL A 616 25.06 26.24 11.67
CA VAL A 616 24.31 26.33 12.92
C VAL A 616 24.92 27.48 13.72
N LYS A 617 24.32 28.67 13.66
CA LYS A 617 24.78 29.80 14.48
C LYS A 617 24.49 29.52 15.96
N PRO A 618 25.48 29.63 16.85
CA PRO A 618 25.24 29.51 18.28
C PRO A 618 24.23 30.57 18.73
N LYS A 619 23.27 30.21 19.58
CA LYS A 619 22.41 31.18 20.25
C LYS A 619 23.28 31.87 21.31
N LYS A 620 23.63 33.14 21.12
CA LYS A 620 24.31 33.94 22.15
C LYS A 620 23.50 33.82 23.45
N GLN A 621 24.11 33.29 24.50
CA GLN A 621 23.48 33.23 25.82
C GLN A 621 23.41 34.64 26.38
N ALA A 622 22.26 35.05 26.91
CA ALA A 622 22.04 36.37 27.50
C ALA A 622 22.97 36.69 28.71
N GLY A 623 23.74 35.70 29.19
CA GLY A 623 24.76 35.89 30.23
C GLY A 623 26.07 36.52 29.73
N ASP A 624 26.42 36.37 28.44
CA ASP A 624 27.64 36.98 27.90
C ASP A 624 27.52 38.50 27.75
N GLU A 625 26.31 39.03 27.56
CA GLU A 625 26.09 40.48 27.59
C GLU A 625 26.24 41.06 28.99
N GLN A 626 25.89 40.31 30.05
CA GLN A 626 26.13 40.76 31.43
C GLN A 626 27.61 40.69 31.81
N VAL A 627 28.34 39.64 31.42
CA VAL A 627 29.79 39.55 31.73
C VAL A 627 30.60 40.58 30.94
N VAL A 628 30.26 40.83 29.67
CA VAL A 628 30.92 41.87 28.85
C VAL A 628 30.50 43.28 29.28
N ALA A 629 29.24 43.51 29.68
CA ALA A 629 28.82 44.80 30.23
C ALA A 629 29.42 45.09 31.62
N THR A 630 29.63 44.06 32.45
CA THR A 630 30.28 44.22 33.76
C THR A 630 31.77 44.48 33.58
N ALA A 631 32.45 43.76 32.67
CA ALA A 631 33.86 44.01 32.35
C ALA A 631 34.13 45.36 31.66
N ALA A 632 33.16 45.89 30.91
CA ALA A 632 33.24 47.23 30.33
C ALA A 632 32.88 48.36 31.33
N SER A 633 32.36 48.03 32.51
CA SER A 633 32.10 48.98 33.60
C SER A 633 33.22 49.04 34.64
N GLU A 634 34.19 48.12 34.58
CA GLU A 634 35.39 48.06 35.43
C GLU A 634 36.68 48.54 34.74
N LEU A 635 36.57 49.06 33.51
CA LEU A 635 37.61 49.81 32.78
C LEU A 635 37.16 51.26 32.61
#